data_AF-A0A3D6EHV3-F1
#
_entry.id   AF-A0A3D6EHV3-F1
#
_cell.length_a   1.000
_cell.length_b   1.000
_cell.length_c   1.000
_cell.angle_alpha   90.00
_cell.angle_beta   90.00
_cell.angle_gamma   90.00
#
_symmetry.space_group_name_H-M   'P 1'
#
loop_
_entity.id
_entity.type
_entity.pdbx_description
1 polymer ?
#
loop_
_entity_poly.entity_id
_entity_poly.type
_entity_poly.pdbx_seq_one_letter_code
_entity_poly.pdbx_strand_id
1 'polypeptide(L)'
;MQAEVTGSWDNSDIRTIDSRLKASTFMLNAILGIYPTRRLNLTSDVFMSERRFKDNHIVTPPLIKVMAEWKFSLFSLFVTCQNLLNISSLDNISQDRFITNSTSQALRGREFLIGIRMTN
;
A
#
# COMPACT_ATOMS: atom_id res chain seq x y z
N MET A 1 -10.91 6.75 -23.19
CA MET A 1 -10.54 6.67 -21.77
C MET A 1 -10.50 5.20 -21.39
N GLN A 2 -9.38 4.74 -20.84
CA GLN A 2 -9.16 3.36 -20.40
C GLN A 2 -8.83 3.39 -18.90
N ALA A 3 -9.33 2.41 -18.15
CA ALA A 3 -9.02 2.23 -16.75
C ALA A 3 -8.73 0.76 -16.49
N GLU A 4 -7.77 0.50 -15.64
CA GLU A 4 -7.29 -0.83 -15.30
C GLU A 4 -7.09 -0.93 -13.80
N VAL A 5 -7.48 -2.05 -13.22
CA VAL A 5 -7.21 -2.39 -11.83
C VAL A 5 -6.58 -3.76 -11.83
N THR A 6 -5.41 -3.86 -11.23
CA THR A 6 -4.79 -5.13 -10.90
C THR A 6 -4.54 -5.18 -9.42
N GLY A 7 -4.68 -6.34 -8.81
CA GLY A 7 -4.44 -6.47 -7.40
C GLY A 7 -4.47 -7.91 -6.94
N SER A 8 -3.91 -8.12 -5.76
CA SER A 8 -3.99 -9.37 -5.03
C SER A 8 -4.44 -9.08 -3.61
N TRP A 9 -5.22 -10.00 -3.08
CA TRP A 9 -5.49 -10.05 -1.66
C TRP A 9 -5.08 -11.40 -1.12
N ASP A 10 -4.64 -11.41 0.12
CA ASP A 10 -4.44 -12.63 0.90
C ASP A 10 -5.24 -12.50 2.19
N ASN A 11 -5.91 -13.59 2.56
CA ASN A 11 -6.56 -13.73 3.85
C ASN A 11 -6.07 -15.02 4.48
N SER A 12 -5.20 -14.88 5.46
CA SER A 12 -4.56 -16.00 6.14
C SER A 12 -5.02 -16.10 7.59
N ASP A 13 -5.52 -17.28 7.94
CA ASP A 13 -5.76 -17.64 9.34
C ASP A 13 -4.45 -18.11 9.96
N ILE A 14 -3.97 -17.34 10.95
CA ILE A 14 -2.84 -17.75 11.77
C ILE A 14 -3.41 -18.60 12.91
N ARG A 15 -3.28 -19.92 12.78
CA ARG A 15 -3.52 -20.85 13.88
C ARG A 15 -2.33 -20.76 14.83
N THR A 16 -2.51 -20.05 15.94
CA THR A 16 -1.58 -20.19 17.06
C THR A 16 -1.76 -21.56 17.71
N ILE A 17 -0.75 -22.02 18.44
CA ILE A 17 -0.72 -23.35 19.09
C ILE A 17 -1.86 -23.51 20.11
N ASP A 18 -2.48 -22.41 20.55
CA ASP A 18 -3.69 -22.40 21.36
C ASP A 18 -4.93 -22.12 20.48
N SER A 19 -5.82 -23.09 20.35
CA SER A 19 -7.05 -22.99 19.52
C SER A 19 -8.01 -21.86 19.95
N ARG A 20 -7.70 -21.19 21.07
CA ARG A 20 -8.41 -20.03 21.63
C ARG A 20 -7.92 -18.67 21.11
N LEU A 21 -6.73 -18.59 20.52
CA LEU A 21 -6.13 -17.36 19.98
C LEU A 21 -6.10 -17.44 18.44
N LYS A 22 -7.26 -17.27 17.80
CA LYS A 22 -7.34 -17.13 16.35
C LYS A 22 -6.98 -15.70 15.97
N ALA A 23 -6.03 -15.54 15.05
CA ALA A 23 -5.76 -14.28 14.38
C ALA A 23 -5.98 -14.45 12.88
N SER A 24 -6.66 -13.50 12.24
CA SER A 24 -6.79 -13.44 10.79
C SER A 24 -6.04 -12.22 10.25
N THR A 25 -5.20 -12.43 9.24
CA THR A 25 -4.49 -11.36 8.55
C THR A 25 -5.09 -11.17 7.17
N PHE A 26 -5.50 -9.96 6.86
CA PHE A 26 -5.90 -9.53 5.53
C PHE A 26 -4.85 -8.58 4.97
N MET A 27 -4.34 -8.87 3.78
CA MET A 27 -3.42 -8.00 3.05
C MET A 27 -3.98 -7.73 1.66
N LEU A 28 -3.98 -6.47 1.25
CA LEU A 28 -4.41 -6.03 -0.07
C LEU A 28 -3.30 -5.22 -0.72
N ASN A 29 -2.93 -5.64 -1.93
CA ASN A 29 -2.06 -4.89 -2.83
C ASN A 29 -2.84 -4.60 -4.10
N ALA A 30 -3.05 -3.34 -4.44
CA ALA A 30 -3.80 -2.96 -5.63
C ALA A 30 -3.15 -1.81 -6.38
N ILE A 31 -3.09 -1.93 -7.69
CA ILE A 31 -2.65 -0.91 -8.63
C ILE A 31 -3.84 -0.49 -9.48
N LEU A 32 -4.16 0.80 -9.44
CA LEU A 32 -5.16 1.44 -10.29
C LEU A 32 -4.45 2.28 -11.34
N GLY A 33 -4.76 2.06 -12.62
CA GLY A 33 -4.33 2.90 -13.73
C GLY A 33 -5.53 3.54 -14.43
N ILE A 34 -5.48 4.85 -14.65
CA ILE A 34 -6.44 5.58 -15.46
C ILE A 34 -5.67 6.29 -16.57
N TYR A 35 -6.14 6.11 -17.80
CA TYR A 35 -5.56 6.66 -19.01
C TYR A 35 -6.63 7.50 -19.73
N PRO A 36 -6.84 8.76 -19.29
CA PRO A 36 -7.86 9.63 -19.89
C PRO A 36 -7.55 9.93 -21.36
N THR A 37 -6.26 10.09 -21.69
CA THR A 37 -5.77 10.35 -23.04
C THR A 37 -4.52 9.50 -23.33
N ARG A 38 -4.09 9.44 -24.59
CA ARG A 38 -2.83 8.75 -24.97
C ARG A 38 -1.56 9.41 -24.37
N ARG A 39 -1.69 10.65 -23.88
CA ARG A 39 -0.57 11.42 -23.31
C ARG A 39 -0.58 11.46 -21.79
N LEU A 40 -1.71 11.19 -21.15
CA LEU A 40 -1.85 11.32 -19.70
C LEU A 40 -2.06 9.95 -19.05
N ASN A 41 -1.17 9.60 -18.14
CA ASN A 41 -1.24 8.41 -17.31
C ASN A 41 -1.41 8.83 -15.85
N LEU A 42 -2.44 8.32 -15.18
CA LEU A 42 -2.64 8.48 -13.75
C LEU A 42 -2.58 7.08 -13.13
N THR A 43 -1.70 6.86 -12.17
CA THR A 43 -1.60 5.55 -11.50
C THR A 43 -1.58 5.71 -9.99
N SER A 44 -2.21 4.79 -9.29
CA SER A 44 -2.17 4.70 -7.83
C SER A 44 -1.79 3.28 -7.44
N ASP A 45 -0.95 3.15 -6.41
CA ASP A 45 -0.61 1.90 -5.75
C ASP A 45 -1.10 2.00 -4.31
N VAL A 46 -1.83 0.98 -3.86
CA VAL A 46 -2.49 0.92 -2.56
C VAL A 46 -2.07 -0.37 -1.87
N PHE A 47 -1.44 -0.20 -0.72
CA PHE A 47 -1.14 -1.27 0.21
C PHE A 47 -2.02 -1.10 1.45
N MET A 48 -2.74 -2.14 1.85
CA MET A 48 -3.51 -2.15 3.09
C MET A 48 -3.28 -3.47 3.83
N SER A 49 -3.12 -3.39 5.15
CA SER A 49 -3.05 -4.56 6.00
C SER A 49 -3.97 -4.39 7.21
N GLU A 50 -4.77 -5.43 7.46
CA GLU A 50 -5.67 -5.51 8.60
C GLU A 50 -5.40 -6.82 9.33
N ARG A 51 -5.29 -6.75 10.67
CA ARG A 51 -5.19 -7.94 11.51
C ARG A 51 -6.27 -7.93 12.58
N ARG A 52 -7.01 -9.03 12.66
CA ARG A 52 -8.02 -9.25 13.69
C ARG A 52 -7.53 -10.30 14.66
N PHE A 53 -7.43 -9.94 15.93
CA PHE A 53 -7.26 -10.85 17.04
C PHE A 53 -8.61 -11.00 17.76
N LYS A 54 -8.75 -12.04 18.59
CA LYS A 54 -9.99 -12.29 19.33
C LYS A 54 -10.42 -11.11 20.21
N ASP A 55 -9.46 -10.41 20.82
CA ASP A 55 -9.70 -9.31 21.77
C ASP A 55 -9.15 -7.96 21.28
N ASN A 56 -8.56 -7.89 20.08
CA ASN A 56 -7.95 -6.67 19.56
C ASN A 56 -8.04 -6.59 18.03
N HIS A 57 -8.24 -5.39 17.50
CA HIS A 57 -8.33 -5.14 16.06
C HIS A 57 -7.32 -4.07 15.68
N ILE A 58 -6.42 -4.41 14.76
CA ILE A 58 -5.38 -3.49 14.30
C ILE A 58 -5.59 -3.27 12.81
N VAL A 59 -5.94 -2.04 12.49
CA VAL A 59 -6.07 -1.58 11.10
C VAL A 59 -4.91 -0.66 10.83
N THR A 60 -4.05 -1.05 9.89
CA THR A 60 -3.04 -0.13 9.39
C THR A 60 -3.72 0.75 8.34
N PRO A 61 -3.66 2.08 8.45
CA PRO A 61 -4.19 2.94 7.40
C PRO A 61 -3.46 2.63 6.08
N PRO A 62 -4.16 2.70 4.93
CA PRO A 62 -3.58 2.27 3.67
C PRO A 62 -2.40 3.16 3.27
N LEU A 63 -1.30 2.54 2.87
CA LEU A 63 -0.20 3.24 2.24
C LEU A 63 -0.55 3.46 0.77
N ILE A 64 -0.79 4.71 0.42
CA ILE A 64 -1.20 5.11 -0.93
C ILE A 64 -0.05 5.86 -1.59
N LYS A 65 0.34 5.41 -2.79
CA LYS A 65 1.26 6.11 -3.68
C LYS A 65 0.51 6.51 -4.93
N VAL A 66 0.62 7.77 -5.34
CA VAL A 66 0.01 8.27 -6.57
C VAL A 66 1.06 8.82 -7.52
N MET A 67 0.80 8.69 -8.82
CA MET A 67 1.62 9.21 -9.90
C MET A 67 0.75 9.79 -11.00
N ALA A 68 1.20 10.91 -11.55
CA ALA A 68 0.71 11.47 -12.80
C ALA A 68 1.88 11.61 -13.77
N GLU A 69 1.71 11.15 -15.01
CA GLU A 69 2.70 11.28 -16.06
C GLU A 69 2.05 11.87 -17.31
N TRP A 70 2.71 12.88 -17.88
CA TRP A 70 2.36 13.49 -19.16
C TRP A 70 3.45 13.22 -20.20
N LYS A 71 3.08 12.55 -21.30
CA LYS A 71 3.99 12.11 -22.36
C LYS A 71 4.02 13.10 -23.52
N PHE A 72 5.23 13.49 -23.89
CA PHE A 72 5.57 14.18 -25.14
C PHE A 72 6.28 13.19 -26.08
N SER A 73 6.62 13.64 -27.29
CA SER A 73 7.33 12.81 -28.27
C SER A 73 8.74 12.42 -27.81
N LEU A 74 9.45 13.33 -27.15
CA LEU A 74 10.87 13.17 -26.79
C LEU A 74 11.11 12.96 -25.28
N PHE A 75 10.11 13.23 -24.45
CA PHE A 75 10.23 13.12 -23.00
C PHE A 75 8.86 12.91 -22.34
N SER A 76 8.85 12.53 -21.07
CA SER A 76 7.67 12.62 -20.21
C SER A 76 7.96 13.45 -18.97
N LEU A 77 6.96 14.20 -18.54
CA LEU A 77 6.94 14.86 -17.23
C LEU A 77 6.20 13.94 -16.26
N PHE A 78 6.72 13.76 -15.07
CA PHE A 78 6.03 12.96 -14.06
C PHE A 78 6.10 13.60 -12.68
N VAL A 79 5.03 13.40 -11.93
CA VAL A 79 4.90 13.76 -10.53
C VAL A 79 4.47 12.53 -9.77
N THR A 80 5.12 12.26 -8.65
CA THR A 80 4.78 11.17 -7.74
C THR A 80 4.62 11.72 -6.33
N CYS A 81 3.66 11.19 -5.60
CA CYS A 81 3.53 11.37 -4.16
C CYS A 81 3.58 9.99 -3.51
N GLN A 82 4.61 9.76 -2.71
CA GLN A 82 4.72 8.58 -1.86
C GLN A 82 4.07 8.91 -0.51
N ASN A 83 3.37 7.92 0.05
CA ASN A 83 2.69 8.06 1.34
C ASN A 83 1.72 9.26 1.36
N LEU A 84 0.73 9.23 0.47
CA LEU A 84 -0.27 10.30 0.32
C LEU A 84 -0.97 10.62 1.64
N LEU A 85 -1.24 9.62 2.47
CA LEU A 85 -1.90 9.80 3.77
C LEU A 85 -0.95 10.24 4.90
N ASN A 86 0.35 10.35 4.64
CA ASN A 86 1.38 10.72 5.61
C ASN A 86 1.36 9.84 6.88
N ILE A 87 1.25 8.53 6.69
CA ILE A 87 1.30 7.55 7.79
C ILE A 87 2.73 7.44 8.32
N SER A 88 2.90 7.46 9.63
CA SER A 88 4.23 7.50 10.28
C SER A 88 4.75 6.12 10.69
N SER A 89 3.87 5.14 10.85
CA SER A 89 4.22 3.79 11.28
C SER A 89 3.41 2.73 10.55
N LEU A 90 4.06 1.59 10.33
CA LEU A 90 3.42 0.33 10.01
C LEU A 90 3.51 -0.56 11.26
N ASP A 91 2.38 -0.76 11.92
CA ASP A 91 2.35 -1.56 13.14
C ASP A 91 2.23 -3.05 12.79
N ASN A 92 3.28 -3.80 13.06
CA ASN A 92 3.30 -5.26 12.98
C ASN A 92 3.28 -5.84 14.39
N ILE A 93 2.13 -6.29 14.86
CA ILE A 93 2.04 -7.06 16.10
C ILE A 93 1.98 -8.55 15.74
N SER A 94 2.91 -9.34 16.30
CA SER A 94 2.83 -10.79 16.36
C SER A 94 2.60 -11.21 17.80
N GLN A 95 1.54 -11.98 18.04
CA GLN A 95 1.16 -12.43 19.37
C GLN A 95 1.36 -13.95 19.46
N ASP A 96 2.31 -14.39 20.27
CA ASP A 96 2.54 -15.78 20.62
C ASP A 96 2.33 -15.98 22.13
N ARG A 97 2.14 -17.23 22.57
CA ARG A 97 1.56 -17.62 23.88
C ARG A 97 2.21 -16.98 25.12
N PHE A 98 3.48 -16.57 25.02
CA PHE A 98 4.23 -15.90 26.08
C PHE A 98 4.89 -14.58 25.64
N ILE A 99 4.76 -14.20 24.37
CA ILE A 99 5.49 -13.08 23.77
C ILE A 99 4.53 -12.29 22.88
N THR A 100 4.25 -11.05 23.26
CA THR A 100 3.67 -10.06 22.35
C THR A 100 4.82 -9.25 21.77
N ASN A 101 5.19 -9.56 20.52
CA ASN A 101 6.16 -8.75 19.80
C ASN A 101 5.39 -7.69 18.99
N SER A 102 5.42 -6.45 19.47
CA SER A 102 4.98 -5.30 18.70
C SER A 102 6.18 -4.68 18.01
N THR A 103 6.26 -4.83 16.69
CA THR A 103 7.22 -4.13 15.84
C THR A 103 6.51 -3.02 15.09
N SER A 104 6.65 -1.78 15.56
CA SER A 104 6.29 -0.59 14.78
C SER A 104 7.47 -0.24 13.88
N GLN A 105 7.31 -0.39 12.57
CA GLN A 105 8.30 0.10 11.61
C GLN A 105 7.99 1.55 11.26
N ALA A 106 8.94 2.46 11.53
CA ALA A 106 8.80 3.85 11.12
C ALA A 106 8.81 3.93 9.60
N LEU A 107 7.75 4.53 9.04
CA LEU A 107 7.67 4.81 7.61
C LEU A 107 8.25 6.20 7.34
N ARG A 108 8.82 6.38 6.15
CA ARG A 108 9.14 7.73 5.67
C ARG A 108 7.84 8.52 5.52
N GLY A 109 7.89 9.80 5.85
CA GLY A 109 6.75 10.71 5.71
C GLY A 109 6.33 10.89 4.25
N ARG A 110 5.38 11.79 4.01
CA ARG A 110 4.94 12.13 2.65
C ARG A 110 6.09 12.73 1.85
N GLU A 111 6.40 12.12 0.71
CA GLU A 111 7.46 12.57 -0.20
C GLU A 111 6.87 12.88 -1.58
N PHE A 112 7.33 13.97 -2.19
CA PHE A 112 6.97 14.34 -3.55
C PHE A 112 8.21 14.29 -4.42
N LEU A 113 8.08 13.70 -5.60
CA LEU A 113 9.13 13.69 -6.59
C LEU A 113 8.55 14.11 -7.94
N ILE A 114 9.18 15.13 -8.52
CA ILE A 114 8.86 15.70 -9.82
C ILE A 114 10.07 15.48 -10.71
N GLY A 115 9.86 15.01 -11.93
CA GLY A 115 10.95 14.71 -12.83
C GLY A 115 10.57 14.78 -14.29
N ILE A 116 11.62 14.79 -15.10
CA ILE A 116 11.56 14.67 -16.55
C ILE A 116 12.27 13.36 -16.91
N ARG A 117 11.63 12.52 -17.72
CA ARG A 117 12.22 11.28 -18.24
C ARG A 117 12.37 11.42 -19.75
N MET A 118 13.60 11.37 -20.25
CA MET A 118 13.84 11.37 -21.69
C MET A 118 13.47 10.02 -22.28
N THR A 119 12.78 10.02 -23.42
CA THR A 119 12.46 8.81 -24.17
C THR A 119 13.52 8.67 -25.26
N ASN A 120 14.31 7.60 -25.24
CA ASN A 120 15.22 7.25 -26.34
C ASN A 120 14.46 6.61 -27.49
#